data_AF-A0A970JXB5-F1
#
_entry.id   AF-A0A970JXB5-F1
#
_cell.length_a   1.000
_cell.length_b   1.000
_cell.length_c   1.000
_cell.angle_alpha   90.00
_cell.angle_beta   90.00
_cell.angle_gamma   90.00
#
_symmetry.space_group_name_H-M   'P 1'
#
loop_
_entity.id
_entity.type
_entity.pdbx_description
1 polymer ?
#
loop_
_entity_poly.entity_id
_entity_poly.type
_entity_poly.pdbx_seq_one_letter_code
_entity_poly.pdbx_strand_id
1 'polypeptide(L)'
;NIGVPVGSGTDAFFTQINRERLPKDIMDFVCYSNNPQVHAFDNDSIMSTVEGQVANLESCARLYPGLPVWVTPVTLKMRWNPDATGEVIIRRGQVPPDVDIRQMSLFTASWFLRSLAACIRGGAQPG
;
A
#
# COMPACT_ATOMS: atom_id res chain seq x y z
N ASN A 1 -1.64 -9.61 29.55
CA ASN A 1 -2.15 -9.01 28.32
C ASN A 1 -1.96 -7.51 28.46
N ILE A 2 -0.91 -6.93 27.86
CA ILE A 2 -0.74 -5.47 27.80
C ILE A 2 -1.70 -5.07 26.68
N GLY A 3 -2.83 -4.41 27.01
CA GLY A 3 -3.96 -4.18 26.10
C GLY A 3 -3.70 -3.25 24.91
N VAL A 4 -2.64 -3.52 24.15
CA VAL A 4 -2.21 -2.82 22.94
C VAL A 4 -2.47 -3.76 21.76
N PRO A 5 -3.23 -3.35 20.74
CA PRO A 5 -3.47 -4.16 19.56
C PRO A 5 -2.16 -4.53 18.84
N VAL A 6 -2.03 -5.80 18.43
CA VAL A 6 -0.90 -6.32 17.67
C VAL A 6 -1.38 -6.80 16.31
N GLY A 7 -0.93 -6.15 15.25
CA GLY A 7 -1.25 -6.53 13.87
C GLY A 7 -0.12 -7.25 13.16
N SER A 8 -0.47 -7.89 12.04
CA SER A 8 0.49 -8.51 11.12
C SER A 8 0.18 -8.10 9.69
N GLY A 9 1.14 -8.26 8.78
CA GLY A 9 0.98 -7.74 7.44
C GLY A 9 2.24 -7.80 6.62
N THR A 10 2.28 -6.95 5.60
CA THR A 10 3.44 -6.75 4.75
C THR A 10 3.75 -5.27 4.61
N ASP A 11 5.03 -4.95 4.56
CA ASP A 11 5.52 -3.60 4.29
C ASP A 11 5.63 -3.31 2.76
N ALA A 12 5.06 -4.21 1.94
CA ALA A 12 5.06 -4.20 0.47
C ALA A 12 3.62 -4.24 -0.10
N PHE A 13 3.30 -5.14 -1.04
CA PHE A 13 2.03 -5.17 -1.78
C PHE A 13 0.99 -6.10 -1.15
N PHE A 14 -0.31 -5.78 -1.32
CA PHE A 14 -1.42 -6.68 -0.99
C PHE A 14 -1.25 -8.11 -1.55
N THR A 15 -0.62 -8.25 -2.73
CA THR A 15 -0.39 -9.55 -3.37
C THR A 15 0.40 -10.52 -2.51
N GLN A 16 1.26 -10.05 -1.60
CA GLN A 16 2.03 -10.89 -0.69
C GLN A 16 1.10 -11.62 0.30
N ILE A 17 0.24 -10.88 1.00
CA ILE A 17 -0.73 -11.46 1.95
C ILE A 17 -1.89 -12.20 1.26
N ASN A 18 -2.15 -11.89 -0.01
CA ASN A 18 -3.11 -12.64 -0.84
C ASN A 18 -2.57 -14.00 -1.30
N ARG A 19 -1.25 -14.10 -1.53
CA ARG A 19 -0.57 -15.35 -1.93
C ARG A 19 -0.28 -16.25 -0.73
N GLU A 20 0.25 -15.68 0.34
CA GLU A 20 0.62 -16.39 1.56
C GLU A 20 -0.16 -15.82 2.74
N ARG A 21 -1.17 -16.58 3.18
CA ARG A 21 -2.10 -16.13 4.22
C ARG A 21 -1.45 -16.17 5.60
N LEU A 22 -1.60 -15.08 6.32
CA LEU A 22 -1.16 -14.93 7.71
C LEU A 22 -2.11 -15.66 8.68
N PRO A 23 -1.61 -16.15 9.84
CA PRO A 23 -2.44 -16.80 10.86
C PRO A 23 -3.34 -15.77 11.55
N LYS A 24 -4.60 -15.68 11.11
CA LYS A 24 -5.55 -14.67 11.55
C LYS A 24 -5.92 -14.72 13.04
N ASP A 25 -5.82 -15.88 13.69
CA ASP A 25 -6.32 -16.07 15.05
C ASP A 25 -5.42 -15.48 16.15
N ILE A 26 -4.27 -14.93 15.77
CA ILE A 26 -3.27 -14.33 16.68
C ILE A 26 -3.00 -12.85 16.40
N MET A 27 -3.78 -12.21 15.53
CA MET A 27 -3.60 -10.81 15.16
C MET A 27 -4.90 -10.01 15.37
N ASP A 28 -4.75 -8.76 15.83
CA ASP A 28 -5.84 -7.84 16.07
C ASP A 28 -6.21 -7.02 14.83
N PHE A 29 -5.32 -6.95 13.84
CA PHE A 29 -5.54 -6.29 12.54
C PHE A 29 -4.57 -6.81 11.48
N VAL A 30 -4.93 -6.61 10.21
CA VAL A 30 -4.06 -6.90 9.07
C VAL A 30 -3.65 -5.62 8.36
N CYS A 31 -2.39 -5.51 7.91
CA CYS A 31 -1.92 -4.34 7.19
C CYS A 31 -1.14 -4.66 5.90
N TYR A 32 -1.19 -3.73 4.95
CA TYR A 32 -0.34 -3.74 3.75
C TYR A 32 -0.10 -2.32 3.24
N SER A 33 0.95 -2.10 2.45
CA SER A 33 1.23 -0.80 1.86
C SER A 33 0.59 -0.62 0.48
N ASN A 34 0.31 0.63 0.10
CA ASN A 34 -0.27 0.95 -1.20
C ASN A 34 0.60 1.92 -1.98
N ASN A 35 0.92 1.55 -3.22
CA ASN A 35 1.59 2.41 -4.17
C ASN A 35 1.12 2.11 -5.60
N PRO A 36 0.91 3.14 -6.45
CA PRO A 36 0.35 2.98 -7.79
C PRO A 36 1.40 2.62 -8.86
N GLN A 37 2.68 2.76 -8.57
CA GLN A 37 3.76 2.67 -9.57
C GLN A 37 4.51 1.34 -9.54
N VAL A 38 3.85 0.29 -10.02
CA VAL A 38 4.46 -1.03 -10.20
C VAL A 38 4.74 -1.33 -11.68
N HIS A 39 3.75 -1.09 -12.55
CA HIS A 39 3.84 -1.43 -13.98
C HIS A 39 3.75 -0.22 -14.92
N ALA A 40 3.08 0.85 -14.49
CA ALA A 40 2.90 2.07 -15.25
C ALA A 40 3.17 3.30 -14.39
N PHE A 41 3.70 4.35 -15.02
CA PHE A 41 4.30 5.50 -14.31
C PHE A 41 3.76 6.85 -14.80
N ASP A 42 3.02 6.87 -15.90
CA ASP A 42 2.35 8.06 -16.40
C ASP A 42 1.19 8.48 -15.48
N ASN A 43 0.77 9.73 -15.61
CA ASN A 43 -0.20 10.35 -14.73
C ASN A 43 -1.59 9.71 -14.81
N ASP A 44 -2.03 9.30 -16.01
CA ASP A 44 -3.35 8.72 -16.24
C ASP A 44 -3.44 7.33 -15.63
N SER A 45 -2.39 6.52 -15.80
CA SER A 45 -2.26 5.22 -15.17
C SER A 45 -2.31 5.33 -13.64
N ILE A 46 -1.52 6.24 -13.05
CA ILE A 46 -1.50 6.45 -11.60
C ILE A 46 -2.88 6.87 -11.10
N MET A 47 -3.56 7.78 -11.81
CA MET A 47 -4.89 8.24 -11.45
C MET A 47 -5.95 7.13 -11.58
N SER A 48 -5.75 6.13 -12.41
CA SER A 48 -6.71 5.03 -12.57
C SER A 48 -6.56 3.96 -11.47
N THR A 49 -5.39 3.85 -10.82
CA THR A 49 -5.11 2.82 -9.80
C THR A 49 -6.03 2.81 -8.59
N VAL A 50 -6.72 3.93 -8.27
CA VAL A 50 -7.60 4.04 -7.11
C VAL A 50 -8.79 3.08 -7.17
N GLU A 51 -9.22 2.64 -8.35
CA GLU A 51 -10.25 1.62 -8.49
C GLU A 51 -9.79 0.26 -7.94
N GLY A 52 -8.52 -0.10 -8.19
CA GLY A 52 -7.91 -1.33 -7.67
C GLY A 52 -7.76 -1.33 -6.14
N GLN A 53 -7.64 -0.16 -5.51
CA GLN A 53 -7.49 -0.07 -4.05
C GLN A 53 -8.74 -0.56 -3.31
N VAL A 54 -9.93 -0.25 -3.83
CA VAL A 54 -11.20 -0.73 -3.26
C VAL A 54 -11.29 -2.24 -3.38
N ALA A 55 -10.97 -2.80 -4.55
CA ALA A 55 -10.99 -4.24 -4.78
C ALA A 55 -9.97 -4.98 -3.89
N ASN A 56 -8.80 -4.39 -3.64
CA ASN A 56 -7.80 -4.95 -2.73
C ASN A 56 -8.32 -4.98 -1.28
N LEU A 57 -8.93 -3.88 -0.81
CA LEU A 57 -9.51 -3.82 0.54
C LEU A 57 -10.63 -4.82 0.74
N GLU A 58 -11.58 -4.89 -0.19
CA GLU A 58 -12.67 -5.87 -0.16
C GLU A 58 -12.13 -7.31 -0.16
N SER A 59 -11.09 -7.57 -0.95
CA SER A 59 -10.45 -8.88 -0.98
C SER A 59 -9.74 -9.19 0.33
N CYS A 60 -9.03 -8.22 0.91
CA CYS A 60 -8.39 -8.36 2.21
C CYS A 60 -9.41 -8.65 3.32
N ALA A 61 -10.53 -7.92 3.35
CA ALA A 61 -11.61 -8.15 4.30
C ALA A 61 -12.24 -9.56 4.18
N ARG A 62 -12.33 -10.11 2.95
CA ARG A 62 -12.77 -11.49 2.73
C ARG A 62 -11.73 -12.53 3.18
N LEU A 63 -10.44 -12.24 3.02
CA LEU A 63 -9.36 -13.13 3.48
C LEU A 63 -9.24 -13.16 5.01
N TYR A 64 -9.51 -12.03 5.65
CA TYR A 64 -9.34 -11.81 7.09
C TYR A 64 -10.66 -11.34 7.73
N PRO A 65 -11.71 -12.17 7.71
CA PRO A 65 -13.03 -11.77 8.20
C PRO A 65 -12.98 -11.41 9.68
N GLY A 66 -13.52 -10.23 10.02
CA GLY A 66 -13.59 -9.72 11.38
C GLY A 66 -12.37 -8.92 11.83
N LEU A 67 -11.29 -8.87 11.03
CA LEU A 67 -10.11 -8.09 11.35
C LEU A 67 -10.15 -6.72 10.64
N PRO A 68 -9.86 -5.61 11.36
CA PRO A 68 -9.52 -4.33 10.77
C PRO A 68 -8.44 -4.47 9.68
N VAL A 69 -8.62 -3.77 8.57
CA VAL A 69 -7.62 -3.68 7.49
C VAL A 69 -7.01 -2.29 7.49
N TRP A 70 -5.69 -2.21 7.63
CA TRP A 70 -4.94 -0.95 7.60
C TRP A 70 -4.13 -0.86 6.30
N VAL A 71 -4.24 0.26 5.59
CA VAL A 71 -3.42 0.54 4.41
C VAL A 71 -2.33 1.52 4.81
N THR A 72 -1.10 1.02 4.98
CA THR A 72 0.01 1.84 5.48
C THR A 72 1.40 1.34 5.03
N PRO A 73 2.31 2.25 4.61
CA PRO A 73 2.01 3.62 4.18
C PRO A 73 1.32 3.67 2.80
N VAL A 74 0.78 4.83 2.46
CA VAL A 74 0.30 5.18 1.11
C VAL A 74 1.31 6.11 0.46
N THR A 75 1.98 5.65 -0.59
CA THR A 75 3.07 6.38 -1.27
C THR A 75 2.91 6.33 -2.78
N LEU A 76 3.53 7.26 -3.52
CA LEU A 76 3.52 7.21 -4.98
C LEU A 76 4.40 6.07 -5.53
N LYS A 77 5.56 5.84 -4.92
CA LYS A 77 6.49 4.77 -5.30
C LYS A 77 6.62 3.75 -4.18
N MET A 78 6.93 2.52 -4.54
CA MET A 78 7.36 1.52 -3.57
C MET A 78 8.65 2.01 -2.87
N ARG A 79 8.76 1.74 -1.57
CA ARG A 79 9.94 2.09 -0.78
C ARG A 79 11.11 1.12 -1.00
N TRP A 80 10.78 -0.11 -1.35
CA TRP A 80 11.69 -1.17 -1.75
C TRP A 80 10.93 -2.15 -2.64
N ASN A 81 11.65 -2.91 -3.47
CA ASN A 81 11.05 -3.92 -4.33
C ASN A 81 11.20 -5.32 -3.71
N PRO A 82 10.11 -5.97 -3.27
CA PRO A 82 10.18 -7.32 -2.70
C PRO A 82 10.62 -8.41 -3.68
N ASP A 83 10.52 -8.12 -4.98
CA ASP A 83 10.87 -9.05 -6.06
C ASP A 83 12.24 -8.72 -6.68
N ALA A 84 13.02 -7.80 -6.09
CA ALA A 84 14.34 -7.46 -6.59
C ALA A 84 15.36 -8.57 -6.34
N THR A 85 16.12 -8.92 -7.39
CA THR A 85 17.18 -9.94 -7.34
C THR A 85 18.60 -9.35 -7.37
N GLY A 86 18.74 -8.02 -7.33
CA GLY A 86 20.02 -7.33 -7.43
C GLY A 86 20.06 -6.02 -6.66
N GLU A 87 21.27 -5.49 -6.47
CA GLU A 87 21.50 -4.23 -5.75
C GLU A 87 21.09 -3.01 -6.57
N VAL A 88 20.50 -2.02 -5.89
CA VAL A 88 20.18 -0.72 -6.50
C VAL A 88 21.35 0.24 -6.30
N ILE A 89 22.07 0.54 -7.37
CA ILE A 89 23.20 1.48 -7.35
C ILE A 89 22.68 2.90 -7.59
N ILE A 90 22.73 3.75 -6.57
CA ILE A 90 22.35 5.18 -6.67
C ILE A 90 23.62 6.00 -6.92
N ARG A 91 23.70 6.66 -8.08
CA ARG A 91 24.83 7.56 -8.39
C ARG A 91 24.63 8.93 -7.75
N ARG A 92 25.74 9.58 -7.39
CA ARG A 92 25.71 10.96 -6.86
C ARG A 92 24.98 11.89 -7.85
N GLY A 93 24.02 12.66 -7.35
CA GLY A 93 23.21 13.58 -8.15
C GLY A 93 21.94 12.97 -8.76
N GLN A 94 21.71 11.66 -8.58
CA GLN A 94 20.45 11.04 -8.97
C GLN A 94 19.42 11.09 -7.84
N VAL A 95 18.16 11.24 -8.23
CA VAL A 95 17.02 11.10 -7.32
C VAL A 95 16.93 9.64 -6.88
N PRO A 96 16.84 9.34 -5.57
CA PRO A 96 16.64 7.98 -5.09
C PRO A 96 15.43 7.29 -5.74
N PRO A 97 15.45 5.97 -5.94
CA PRO A 97 14.44 5.24 -6.69
C PRO A 97 13.05 5.33 -6.05
N ASP A 98 12.98 5.42 -4.72
CA ASP A 98 11.79 5.54 -3.88
C ASP A 98 11.23 6.97 -3.80
N VAL A 99 11.93 7.96 -4.39
CA VAL A 99 11.48 9.36 -4.45
C VAL A 99 10.75 9.63 -5.76
N ASP A 100 9.53 10.16 -5.65
CA ASP A 100 8.77 10.70 -6.79
C ASP A 100 8.82 12.22 -6.80
N ILE A 101 9.29 12.80 -7.90
CA ILE A 101 9.40 14.27 -8.06
C ILE A 101 8.03 14.97 -8.00
N ARG A 102 6.93 14.24 -8.22
CA ARG A 102 5.57 14.76 -8.11
C ARG A 102 5.12 14.93 -6.67
N GLN A 103 5.82 14.41 -5.65
CA GLN A 103 5.42 14.48 -4.23
C GLN A 103 4.89 15.87 -3.82
N MET A 104 5.62 16.93 -4.20
CA MET A 104 5.26 18.32 -3.89
C MET A 104 4.42 18.99 -4.99
N SER A 105 3.45 18.29 -5.58
CA SER A 105 2.61 18.81 -6.67
C SER A 105 1.11 18.62 -6.41
N LEU A 106 0.29 19.42 -7.10
CA LEU A 106 -1.17 19.26 -7.11
C LEU A 106 -1.60 17.89 -7.61
N PHE A 107 -0.82 17.27 -8.51
CA PHE A 107 -1.08 15.93 -8.98
C PHE A 107 -1.08 14.92 -7.81
N THR A 108 -0.04 14.94 -6.98
CA THR A 108 0.03 14.03 -5.81
C THR A 108 -1.04 14.35 -4.80
N ALA A 109 -1.35 15.62 -4.56
CA ALA A 109 -2.46 16.00 -3.69
C ALA A 109 -3.81 15.45 -4.19
N SER A 110 -4.10 15.58 -5.49
CA SER A 110 -5.31 15.05 -6.11
C SER A 110 -5.36 13.53 -6.07
N TRP A 111 -4.26 12.85 -6.40
CA TRP A 111 -4.18 11.40 -6.33
C TRP A 111 -4.36 10.90 -4.90
N PHE A 112 -3.68 11.50 -3.92
CA PHE A 112 -3.77 11.10 -2.52
C PHE A 112 -5.19 11.26 -1.98
N LEU A 113 -5.88 12.36 -2.32
CA LEU A 113 -7.29 12.53 -1.93
C LEU A 113 -8.19 11.43 -2.51
N ARG A 114 -7.97 11.04 -3.78
CA ARG A 114 -8.70 9.93 -4.40
C ARG A 114 -8.35 8.58 -3.76
N SER A 115 -7.08 8.36 -3.41
CA SER A 115 -6.62 7.17 -2.70
C SER A 115 -7.22 7.06 -1.30
N LEU A 116 -7.26 8.17 -0.55
CA LEU A 116 -7.91 8.23 0.76
C LEU A 116 -9.41 7.94 0.64
N ALA A 117 -10.10 8.56 -0.32
CA ALA A 117 -11.51 8.28 -0.58
C ALA A 117 -11.77 6.81 -0.95
N ALA A 118 -10.87 6.20 -1.74
CA ALA A 118 -10.93 4.78 -2.06
C ALA A 118 -10.68 3.90 -0.82
N CYS A 119 -9.73 4.26 0.05
CA CYS A 119 -9.47 3.55 1.29
C CYS A 119 -10.70 3.56 2.22
N ILE A 120 -11.31 4.73 2.40
CA ILE A 120 -12.54 4.89 3.19
C ILE A 120 -13.67 4.05 2.59
N ARG A 121 -13.89 4.14 1.26
CA ARG A 121 -14.91 3.34 0.56
C ARG A 121 -14.69 1.83 0.67
N GLY A 122 -13.43 1.38 0.66
CA GLY A 122 -13.07 -0.03 0.82
C GLY A 122 -13.11 -0.51 2.27
N GLY A 123 -13.39 0.37 3.24
CA GLY A 123 -13.49 -0.01 4.65
C GLY A 123 -12.16 -0.06 5.40
N ALA A 124 -11.10 0.57 4.88
CA ALA A 124 -9.85 0.73 5.61
C ALA A 124 -10.11 1.41 6.97
N GLN A 125 -9.52 0.86 8.02
CA GLN A 125 -9.62 1.42 9.37
C GLN A 125 -8.51 2.46 9.61
N PRO A 126 -8.78 3.50 10.42
CA PRO A 126 -7.72 4.39 10.87
C PRO A 126 -6.71 3.62 11.73
N GLY A 127 -5.43 3.94 11.55
CA GLY A 127 -4.34 3.45 12.39
C GLY A 127 -4.17 4.25 13.68
#